data_AF-A0A2N6FQC4-F1
#
_entry.id   AF-A0A2N6FQC4-F1
#
_cell.length_a   1.000
_cell.length_b   1.000
_cell.length_c   1.000
_cell.angle_alpha   90.00
_cell.angle_beta   90.00
_cell.angle_gamma   90.00
#
_symmetry.space_group_name_H-M   'P 1'
#
loop_
_entity.id
_entity.type
_entity.pdbx_description
1 polymer ?
#
loop_
_entity_poly.entity_id
_entity_poly.type
_entity_poly.pdbx_seq_one_letter_code
_entity_poly.pdbx_strand_id
1 'polypeptide(L)'
;MQSKKQENKISSHLQVNEIKSFIKENSYLIYQYINTEILKNIGIMNPDYYVKIIKDIFVDKTNIEISADKANPNIIPYLLFTLFSDNGKIEYTSSRVETINFTPINKESSTYYNYVQFSLKDNFLWVELMQNKIGGMPIPEDIVKFTKKIPINPSGLEEFLIKNNKYKKENKYLKIEKAINNIL
;
A
#
# COMPACT_ATOMS: atom_id res chain seq x y z
N MET A 1 12.56 -27.37 -40.03
CA MET A 1 13.71 -26.94 -39.20
C MET A 1 13.41 -25.54 -38.66
N GLN A 2 13.55 -25.39 -37.33
CA GLN A 2 13.57 -24.14 -36.52
C GLN A 2 12.25 -23.33 -36.47
N SER A 3 11.42 -23.35 -35.41
CA SER A 3 11.61 -22.92 -34.00
C SER A 3 12.03 -21.44 -33.91
N LYS A 4 11.51 -20.55 -33.05
CA LYS A 4 10.70 -20.65 -31.82
C LYS A 4 10.46 -19.18 -31.36
N LYS A 5 9.48 -18.99 -30.45
CA LYS A 5 9.28 -17.85 -29.54
C LYS A 5 8.62 -16.57 -30.08
N GLN A 6 7.37 -16.40 -29.69
CA GLN A 6 6.86 -15.18 -29.04
C GLN A 6 5.68 -15.63 -28.17
N GLU A 7 5.99 -15.98 -26.91
CA GLU A 7 5.69 -15.15 -25.73
C GLU A 7 4.29 -15.45 -25.19
N ASN A 8 4.22 -16.47 -24.34
CA ASN A 8 3.18 -16.60 -23.32
C ASN A 8 3.25 -15.36 -22.42
N LYS A 9 2.52 -14.30 -22.75
CA LYS A 9 2.20 -13.23 -21.81
C LYS A 9 0.89 -13.65 -21.13
N ILE A 10 1.01 -14.41 -20.05
CA ILE A 10 -0.13 -14.70 -19.17
C ILE A 10 -0.49 -13.37 -18.49
N SER A 11 -1.45 -12.66 -19.08
CA SER A 11 -2.13 -11.55 -18.41
C SER A 11 -3.21 -12.14 -17.51
N SER A 12 -2.88 -12.44 -16.25
CA SER A 12 -3.88 -12.85 -15.27
C SER A 12 -4.54 -11.61 -14.67
N HIS A 13 -5.68 -11.24 -15.23
CA HIS A 13 -6.61 -10.30 -14.62
C HIS A 13 -7.28 -11.00 -13.43
N LEU A 14 -7.15 -10.45 -12.23
CA LEU A 14 -7.70 -11.02 -11.01
C LEU A 14 -9.09 -10.46 -10.70
N GLN A 15 -10.01 -11.35 -10.33
CA GLN A 15 -11.28 -10.99 -9.72
C GLN A 15 -11.11 -10.68 -8.23
N VAL A 16 -12.06 -9.95 -7.62
CA VAL A 16 -12.01 -9.59 -6.19
C VAL A 16 -11.80 -10.80 -5.28
N ASN A 17 -12.47 -11.93 -5.56
CA ASN A 17 -12.30 -13.15 -4.77
C ASN A 17 -10.90 -13.76 -4.90
N GLU A 18 -10.30 -13.70 -6.09
CA GLU A 18 -8.94 -14.18 -6.32
C GLU A 18 -7.92 -13.28 -5.61
N ILE A 19 -8.15 -11.96 -5.60
CA ILE A 19 -7.35 -11.00 -4.82
C ILE A 19 -7.45 -11.32 -3.32
N LYS A 20 -8.66 -11.59 -2.80
CA LYS A 20 -8.86 -11.97 -1.39
C LYS A 20 -8.07 -13.24 -1.04
N SER A 21 -8.18 -14.29 -1.86
CA SER A 21 -7.42 -15.53 -1.67
C SER A 21 -5.91 -15.29 -1.71
N PHE A 22 -5.43 -14.51 -2.68
CA PHE A 22 -4.02 -14.17 -2.79
C PHE A 22 -3.50 -13.41 -1.56
N ILE A 23 -4.26 -12.42 -1.08
CA ILE A 23 -3.93 -11.67 0.14
C ILE A 23 -3.90 -12.62 1.34
N LYS A 24 -4.88 -13.51 1.46
CA LYS A 24 -4.98 -14.48 2.56
C LYS A 24 -3.73 -15.37 2.64
N GLU A 25 -3.32 -15.93 1.50
CA GLU A 25 -2.15 -16.81 1.37
C GLU A 25 -0.82 -16.10 1.62
N ASN A 26 -0.72 -14.81 1.24
CA ASN A 26 0.55 -14.07 1.23
C ASN A 26 0.59 -12.89 2.22
N SER A 27 -0.38 -12.82 3.15
CA SER A 27 -0.68 -11.62 3.95
C SER A 27 0.53 -11.01 4.65
N TYR A 28 1.36 -11.83 5.31
CA TYR A 28 2.53 -11.34 6.02
C TYR A 28 3.64 -10.88 5.07
N LEU A 29 3.82 -11.55 3.92
CA LEU A 29 4.85 -11.17 2.95
C LEU A 29 4.47 -9.89 2.22
N ILE A 30 3.18 -9.69 1.92
CA ILE A 30 2.66 -8.42 1.40
C ILE A 30 2.94 -7.30 2.40
N TYR A 31 2.64 -7.51 3.68
CA TYR A 31 2.95 -6.55 4.74
C TYR A 31 4.46 -6.24 4.85
N GLN A 32 5.31 -7.26 4.75
CA GLN A 32 6.76 -7.08 4.73
C GLN A 32 7.19 -6.25 3.52
N TYR A 33 6.76 -6.63 2.31
CA TYR A 33 7.07 -5.93 1.07
C TYR A 33 6.68 -4.44 1.12
N ILE A 34 5.48 -4.15 1.64
CA ILE A 34 5.01 -2.78 1.85
C ILE A 34 6.01 -1.98 2.71
N ASN A 35 6.48 -2.56 3.82
CA ASN A 35 7.36 -1.85 4.74
C ASN A 35 8.81 -1.77 4.25
N THR A 36 9.34 -2.81 3.63
CA THR A 36 10.77 -2.90 3.27
C THR A 36 11.08 -2.33 1.90
N GLU A 37 10.12 -2.36 0.96
CA GLU A 37 10.32 -1.89 -0.41
C GLU A 37 9.56 -0.60 -0.68
N ILE A 38 8.24 -0.57 -0.41
CA ILE A 38 7.39 0.57 -0.80
C ILE A 38 7.60 1.76 0.15
N LEU A 39 7.43 1.55 1.45
CA LEU A 39 7.54 2.59 2.47
C LEU A 39 8.99 2.81 2.95
N LYS A 40 9.98 2.19 2.28
CA LYS A 40 11.39 2.35 2.60
C LYS A 40 11.78 3.83 2.65
N ASN A 41 12.30 4.28 3.79
CA ASN A 41 12.67 5.67 4.05
C ASN A 41 11.49 6.67 3.91
N ILE A 42 10.25 6.20 4.06
CA ILE A 42 9.02 7.01 4.05
C ILE A 42 8.32 6.85 5.39
N GLY A 43 8.06 5.60 5.79
CA GLY A 43 7.40 5.30 7.04
C GLY A 43 7.33 3.81 7.33
N ILE A 44 6.73 3.48 8.46
CA ILE A 44 6.51 2.10 8.88
C ILE A 44 5.03 1.94 9.20
N MET A 45 4.36 1.04 8.47
CA MET A 45 2.97 0.68 8.67
C MET A 45 2.83 -0.24 9.88
N ASN A 46 1.91 0.07 10.78
CA ASN A 46 1.53 -0.78 11.89
C ASN A 46 0.81 -2.05 11.38
N PRO A 47 1.09 -3.24 11.94
CA PRO A 47 0.49 -4.50 11.51
C PRO A 47 -1.03 -4.55 11.75
N ASP A 48 -1.54 -3.98 12.84
CA ASP A 48 -2.98 -3.94 13.14
C ASP A 48 -3.68 -2.96 12.19
N TYR A 49 -3.01 -1.88 11.80
CA TYR A 49 -3.50 -0.96 10.77
C TYR A 49 -3.58 -1.62 9.39
N TYR A 50 -2.61 -2.44 9.03
CA TYR A 50 -2.66 -3.24 7.81
C TYR A 50 -3.89 -4.17 7.80
N VAL A 51 -4.13 -4.91 8.88
CA VAL A 51 -5.33 -5.76 9.02
C VAL A 51 -6.61 -4.94 8.88
N LYS A 52 -6.67 -3.78 9.54
CA LYS A 52 -7.81 -2.85 9.43
C LYS A 52 -8.04 -2.41 7.98
N ILE A 53 -7.00 -1.99 7.27
CA ILE A 53 -7.11 -1.59 5.85
C ILE A 53 -7.69 -2.72 5.00
N ILE A 54 -7.21 -3.95 5.20
CA ILE A 54 -7.73 -5.11 4.46
C ILE A 54 -9.22 -5.34 4.78
N LYS A 55 -9.62 -5.28 6.05
CA LYS A 55 -11.03 -5.39 6.45
C LYS A 55 -11.88 -4.28 5.81
N ASP A 56 -11.46 -3.03 5.97
CA ASP A 56 -12.19 -1.86 5.48
C ASP A 56 -12.39 -1.95 3.95
N ILE A 57 -11.36 -2.34 3.19
CA ILE A 57 -11.43 -2.46 1.73
C ILE A 57 -12.24 -3.68 1.31
N PHE A 58 -11.93 -4.87 1.83
CA PHE A 58 -12.39 -6.13 1.22
C PHE A 58 -13.60 -6.76 1.91
N VAL A 59 -13.98 -6.26 3.09
CA VAL A 59 -15.14 -6.75 3.87
C VAL A 59 -16.20 -5.66 3.98
N ASP A 60 -15.82 -4.45 4.40
CA ASP A 60 -16.78 -3.42 4.77
C ASP A 60 -17.20 -2.54 3.57
N LYS A 61 -16.35 -2.35 2.55
CA LYS A 61 -16.75 -1.66 1.30
C LYS A 61 -17.58 -2.59 0.41
N THR A 62 -18.76 -2.10 0.01
CA THR A 62 -19.73 -2.85 -0.79
C THR A 62 -19.47 -2.82 -2.30
N ASN A 63 -18.79 -1.78 -2.81
CA ASN A 63 -18.50 -1.59 -4.24
C ASN A 63 -17.01 -1.27 -4.46
N ILE A 64 -16.15 -2.28 -4.42
CA ILE A 64 -14.75 -2.12 -4.79
C ILE A 64 -14.65 -2.22 -6.31
N GLU A 65 -14.48 -1.08 -6.97
CA GLU A 65 -14.18 -1.05 -8.41
C GLU A 65 -12.66 -1.14 -8.59
N ILE A 66 -12.16 -2.37 -8.72
CA ILE A 66 -10.80 -2.59 -9.25
C ILE A 66 -10.99 -2.91 -10.72
N SER A 67 -10.46 -2.04 -11.60
CA SER A 67 -10.57 -2.28 -13.03
C SER A 67 -9.87 -3.62 -13.34
N ALA A 68 -10.64 -4.59 -13.86
CA ALA A 68 -10.19 -5.97 -14.03
C ALA A 68 -8.94 -6.05 -14.92
N ASP A 69 -8.81 -5.12 -15.87
CA ASP A 69 -7.67 -4.93 -16.77
C ASP A 69 -6.36 -4.58 -16.05
N LYS A 70 -6.39 -4.14 -14.77
CA LYS A 70 -5.21 -3.71 -14.01
C LYS A 70 -4.95 -4.52 -12.75
N ALA A 71 -5.88 -5.37 -12.32
CA ALA A 71 -5.75 -6.18 -11.12
C ALA A 71 -4.80 -7.38 -11.35
N ASN A 72 -3.52 -7.22 -11.04
CA ASN A 72 -2.57 -8.32 -10.91
C ASN A 72 -1.97 -8.35 -9.49
N PRO A 73 -1.33 -9.45 -9.06
CA PRO A 73 -0.74 -9.53 -7.73
C PRO A 73 0.20 -8.37 -7.40
N ASN A 74 1.02 -7.96 -8.36
CA ASN A 74 2.06 -6.94 -8.19
C ASN A 74 1.50 -5.53 -7.99
N ILE A 75 0.27 -5.23 -8.43
CA ILE A 75 -0.36 -3.92 -8.18
C ILE A 75 -1.00 -3.85 -6.79
N ILE A 76 -1.35 -4.99 -6.16
CA ILE A 76 -2.12 -5.04 -4.91
C ILE A 76 -1.52 -4.13 -3.82
N PRO A 77 -0.21 -4.19 -3.51
CA PRO A 77 0.37 -3.37 -2.45
C PRO A 77 0.17 -1.86 -2.69
N TYR A 78 0.18 -1.43 -3.95
CA TYR A 78 -0.01 -0.04 -4.33
C TYR A 78 -1.48 0.36 -4.35
N LEU A 79 -2.38 -0.55 -4.77
CA LEU A 79 -3.83 -0.33 -4.71
C LEU A 79 -4.32 -0.11 -3.30
N LEU A 80 -3.78 -0.85 -2.32
CA LEU A 80 -4.14 -0.66 -0.91
C LEU A 80 -4.02 0.83 -0.55
N PHE A 81 -2.88 1.47 -0.83
CA PHE A 81 -2.64 2.88 -0.54
C PHE A 81 -3.64 3.85 -1.18
N THR A 82 -4.18 3.54 -2.34
CA THR A 82 -5.17 4.41 -3.01
C THR A 82 -6.60 4.09 -2.63
N LEU A 83 -6.87 2.86 -2.18
CA LEU A 83 -8.21 2.38 -1.90
C LEU A 83 -8.63 2.60 -0.44
N PHE A 84 -7.72 2.86 0.49
CA PHE A 84 -8.10 3.17 1.87
C PHE A 84 -8.28 4.67 2.14
N SER A 85 -9.14 4.99 3.11
CA SER A 85 -9.54 6.36 3.47
C SER A 85 -10.13 7.17 2.30
N ASP A 86 -10.05 8.50 2.36
CA ASP A 86 -10.55 9.45 1.36
C ASP A 86 -9.65 9.45 0.12
N ASN A 87 -9.62 8.32 -0.61
CA ASN A 87 -8.81 8.10 -1.81
C ASN A 87 -7.30 8.24 -1.58
N GLY A 88 -6.78 7.55 -0.56
CA GLY A 88 -5.34 7.52 -0.24
C GLY A 88 -4.82 8.72 0.54
N LYS A 89 -5.72 9.53 1.11
CA LYS A 89 -5.38 10.58 2.06
C LYS A 89 -5.24 10.01 3.47
N ILE A 90 -4.13 10.27 4.14
CA ILE A 90 -3.90 9.86 5.54
C ILE A 90 -3.53 11.06 6.36
N GLU A 91 -4.29 11.32 7.42
CA GLU A 91 -3.94 12.38 8.35
C GLU A 91 -2.54 12.17 8.91
N TYR A 92 -1.71 13.19 8.78
CA TYR A 92 -0.40 13.22 9.38
C TYR A 92 -0.57 13.84 10.76
N THR A 93 -0.79 13.00 11.75
CA THR A 93 -0.49 13.36 13.13
C THR A 93 0.86 12.77 13.43
N SER A 94 1.88 13.63 13.52
CA SER A 94 3.23 13.26 13.90
C SER A 94 3.17 12.24 15.04
N SER A 95 3.55 10.98 14.77
CA SER A 95 3.66 9.87 15.74
C SER A 95 2.42 8.99 16.05
N ARG A 96 1.44 8.81 15.15
CA ARG A 96 0.45 7.73 15.33
C ARG A 96 1.04 6.36 15.01
N VAL A 97 1.62 5.74 16.04
CA VAL A 97 2.13 4.35 16.00
C VAL A 97 1.06 3.35 15.57
N GLU A 98 -0.21 3.69 15.73
CA GLU A 98 -1.38 2.87 15.33
C GLU A 98 -1.70 2.92 13.83
N THR A 99 -0.95 3.69 13.02
CA THR A 99 -1.22 3.85 11.57
C THR A 99 0.05 3.64 10.73
N ILE A 100 0.49 4.64 9.96
CA ILE A 100 1.81 4.66 9.32
C ILE A 100 2.65 5.71 10.03
N ASN A 101 3.75 5.29 10.61
CA ASN A 101 4.71 6.19 11.23
C ASN A 101 5.58 6.86 10.14
N PHE A 102 5.26 8.10 9.81
CA PHE A 102 5.95 8.92 8.82
C PHE A 102 7.13 9.74 9.37
N THR A 103 7.66 9.39 10.55
CA THR A 103 8.86 10.05 11.13
C THR A 103 10.01 10.23 10.11
N PRO A 104 10.32 9.28 9.20
CA PRO A 104 11.40 9.45 8.22
C PRO A 104 11.26 10.66 7.29
N ILE A 105 10.04 11.15 7.06
CA ILE A 105 9.76 12.31 6.20
C ILE A 105 9.24 13.52 6.99
N ASN A 106 9.28 13.46 8.33
CA ASN A 106 8.83 14.54 9.20
C ASN A 106 9.75 15.76 9.12
N LYS A 107 9.35 16.75 8.31
CA LYS A 107 10.01 18.06 8.25
C LYS A 107 9.17 19.07 9.04
N GLU A 108 9.62 19.39 10.26
CA GLU A 108 9.14 20.51 11.10
C GLU A 108 7.61 20.73 11.08
N SER A 109 6.84 19.79 11.63
CA SER A 109 5.37 19.75 11.51
C SER A 109 4.58 20.46 12.63
N SER A 110 5.14 21.41 13.36
CA SER A 110 4.54 21.86 14.64
C SER A 110 3.41 22.89 14.53
N THR A 111 3.16 23.51 13.36
CA THR A 111 2.23 24.65 13.23
C THR A 111 1.15 24.50 12.16
N TYR A 112 1.11 23.40 11.41
CA TYR A 112 0.18 23.20 10.30
C TYR A 112 -0.46 21.80 10.33
N TYR A 113 -1.66 21.68 9.75
CA TYR A 113 -2.24 20.37 9.49
C TYR A 113 -1.51 19.74 8.32
N ASN A 114 -0.99 18.55 8.53
CA ASN A 114 -0.31 17.83 7.47
C ASN A 114 -1.12 16.57 7.16
N TYR A 115 -0.95 16.05 5.96
CA TYR A 115 -1.45 14.74 5.58
C TYR A 115 -0.54 14.13 4.51
N VAL A 116 -0.51 12.81 4.41
CA VAL A 116 0.15 12.13 3.31
C VAL A 116 -0.88 11.74 2.28
N GLN A 117 -0.65 12.10 1.02
CA GLN A 117 -1.46 11.68 -0.10
C GLN A 117 -0.72 10.60 -0.88
N PHE A 118 -1.40 9.48 -1.11
CA PHE A 118 -0.99 8.44 -2.03
C PHE A 118 -1.79 8.57 -3.32
N SER A 119 -1.11 8.51 -4.48
CA SER A 119 -1.80 8.46 -5.77
C SER A 119 -1.05 7.62 -6.80
N LEU A 120 -1.81 6.97 -7.68
CA LEU A 120 -1.27 6.17 -8.79
C LEU A 120 -1.32 6.99 -10.08
N LYS A 121 -0.14 7.34 -10.63
CA LYS A 121 -0.01 8.12 -11.87
C LYS A 121 1.23 7.67 -12.64
N ASP A 122 1.12 7.54 -13.95
CA ASP A 122 2.25 7.25 -14.87
C ASP A 122 3.09 6.00 -14.52
N ASN A 123 2.46 4.94 -13.98
CA ASN A 123 3.13 3.73 -13.43
C ASN A 123 4.00 3.99 -12.19
N PHE A 124 3.73 5.06 -11.45
CA PHE A 124 4.33 5.35 -10.15
C PHE A 124 3.26 5.41 -9.07
N LEU A 125 3.65 4.97 -7.87
CA LEU A 125 3.02 5.41 -6.63
C LEU A 125 3.68 6.73 -6.20
N TRP A 126 2.90 7.79 -6.22
CA TRP A 126 3.27 9.09 -5.69
C TRP A 126 2.92 9.13 -4.21
N VAL A 127 3.87 9.59 -3.41
CA VAL A 127 3.73 9.82 -1.97
C VAL A 127 4.06 11.28 -1.71
N GLU A 128 3.06 12.05 -1.30
CA GLU A 128 3.17 13.49 -1.13
C GLU A 128 2.84 13.87 0.31
N LEU A 129 3.75 14.58 0.99
CA LEU A 129 3.43 15.22 2.26
C LEU A 129 2.80 16.57 1.94
N MET A 130 1.50 16.67 2.19
CA MET A 130 0.70 17.85 1.95
C MET A 130 0.54 18.63 3.24
N GLN A 131 0.53 19.95 3.14
CA GLN A 131 0.30 20.85 4.25
C GLN A 131 -0.92 21.72 3.96
N ASN A 132 -1.90 21.67 4.84
CA ASN A 132 -3.06 22.55 4.89
C ASN A 132 -2.99 23.38 6.20
N LYS A 133 -3.62 24.55 6.25
CA LYS A 133 -3.63 25.38 7.46
C LYS A 133 -4.96 25.25 8.20
N ILE A 134 -4.88 24.94 9.50
CA ILE A 134 -6.01 25.09 10.43
C ILE A 134 -5.77 26.37 11.25
N GLY A 135 -6.60 27.39 11.08
CA GLY A 135 -6.65 28.60 11.91
C GLY A 135 -5.94 29.87 11.38
N GLY A 136 -6.63 31.01 11.49
CA GLY A 136 -6.09 32.37 11.47
C GLY A 136 -5.81 33.03 10.11
N MET A 137 -5.27 32.34 9.10
CA MET A 137 -5.17 32.88 7.72
C MET A 137 -5.18 31.74 6.70
N PRO A 138 -6.27 31.49 5.96
CA PRO A 138 -6.37 30.34 5.05
C PRO A 138 -5.29 30.40 3.96
N ILE A 139 -4.65 29.26 3.71
CA ILE A 139 -3.89 29.07 2.47
C ILE A 139 -4.92 28.60 1.43
N PRO A 140 -5.01 29.24 0.26
CA PRO A 140 -6.05 28.90 -0.73
C PRO A 140 -5.95 27.47 -1.26
N GLU A 141 -4.73 26.92 -1.28
CA GLU A 141 -4.41 25.63 -1.87
C GLU A 141 -3.43 24.85 -0.98
N ASP A 142 -3.51 23.52 -1.02
CA ASP A 142 -2.60 22.65 -0.28
C ASP A 142 -1.16 22.80 -0.80
N ILE A 143 -0.19 22.85 0.11
CA ILE A 143 1.23 22.97 -0.24
C ILE A 143 1.87 21.59 -0.19
N VAL A 144 2.55 21.20 -1.28
CA VAL A 144 3.37 19.99 -1.32
C VAL A 144 4.73 20.28 -0.65
N LYS A 145 5.00 19.64 0.49
CA LYS A 145 6.24 19.79 1.28
C LYS A 145 7.30 18.74 0.93
N PHE A 146 6.85 17.60 0.42
CA PHE A 146 7.70 16.50 0.01
C PHE A 146 6.98 15.68 -1.06
N THR A 147 7.74 15.20 -2.05
CA THR A 147 7.26 14.27 -3.06
C THR A 147 8.27 13.13 -3.19
N LYS A 148 7.77 11.90 -3.20
CA LYS A 148 8.53 10.73 -3.61
C LYS A 148 7.71 9.93 -4.62
N LYS A 149 8.38 9.49 -5.68
CA LYS A 149 7.80 8.62 -6.70
C LYS A 149 8.44 7.25 -6.57
N ILE A 150 7.61 6.23 -6.45
CA ILE A 150 8.03 4.83 -6.37
C ILE A 150 7.57 4.15 -7.66
N PRO A 151 8.50 3.66 -8.51
CA PRO A 151 8.12 2.90 -9.69
C PRO A 151 7.31 1.67 -9.28
N ILE A 152 6.18 1.44 -9.96
CA ILE A 152 5.44 0.19 -9.81
C ILE A 152 6.25 -0.88 -10.54
N ASN A 153 6.76 -1.85 -9.78
CA ASN A 153 7.49 -2.96 -10.37
C ASN A 153 6.50 -4.04 -10.83
N PRO A 154 6.41 -4.35 -12.14
CA PRO A 154 5.46 -5.32 -12.67
C PRO A 154 5.62 -6.75 -12.14
N SER A 155 6.78 -7.10 -11.58
CA SER A 155 7.09 -8.41 -10.97
C SER A 155 7.56 -8.30 -9.51
N GLY A 156 7.52 -7.10 -8.92
CA GLY A 156 8.22 -6.82 -7.67
C GLY A 156 7.73 -7.65 -6.48
N LEU A 157 6.40 -7.79 -6.32
CA LEU A 157 5.84 -8.57 -5.24
C LEU A 157 6.11 -10.06 -5.46
N GLU A 158 5.85 -10.58 -6.66
CA GLU A 158 6.07 -12.00 -6.96
C GLU A 158 7.54 -12.41 -6.75
N GLU A 159 8.49 -11.60 -7.23
CA GLU A 159 9.91 -11.84 -6.98
C GLU A 159 10.24 -11.79 -5.49
N PHE A 160 9.63 -10.87 -4.75
CA PHE A 160 9.80 -10.79 -3.31
C PHE A 160 9.26 -12.04 -2.61
N LEU A 161 8.08 -12.53 -3.01
CA LEU A 161 7.48 -13.76 -2.49
C LEU A 161 8.40 -14.97 -2.74
N ILE A 162 8.87 -15.15 -3.98
CA ILE A 162 9.76 -16.26 -4.36
C ILE A 162 11.04 -16.25 -3.52
N LYS A 163 11.65 -15.07 -3.34
CA LYS A 163 12.89 -14.92 -2.55
C LYS A 163 12.65 -15.19 -1.07
N ASN A 164 11.48 -14.82 -0.53
CA ASN A 164 11.22 -14.83 0.90
C ASN A 164 10.36 -16.01 1.41
N ASN A 165 9.90 -16.90 0.54
CA ASN A 165 9.10 -18.09 0.90
C ASN A 165 9.85 -19.12 1.78
N LYS A 166 11.15 -18.91 2.05
CA LYS A 166 12.00 -19.83 2.82
C LYS A 166 12.36 -19.35 4.24
N TYR A 167 11.99 -18.13 4.65
CA TYR A 167 12.39 -17.59 5.95
C TYR A 167 11.45 -18.00 7.09
N LYS A 168 12.03 -18.24 8.28
CA LYS A 168 11.28 -18.55 9.51
C LYS A 168 10.33 -17.41 9.87
N LYS A 169 9.05 -17.74 10.03
CA LYS A 169 7.99 -16.80 10.43
C LYS A 169 8.24 -16.29 11.85
N GLU A 170 8.48 -14.99 12.01
CA GLU A 170 8.46 -14.35 13.34
C GLU A 170 7.03 -14.36 13.92
N ASN A 171 6.91 -14.39 15.26
CA ASN A 171 5.62 -14.44 15.96
C ASN A 171 4.66 -13.30 15.57
N LYS A 172 5.17 -12.11 15.26
CA LYS A 172 4.33 -10.97 14.84
C LYS A 172 3.66 -11.20 13.47
N TYR A 173 4.32 -11.92 12.57
CA TYR A 173 3.78 -12.25 11.24
C TYR A 173 2.70 -13.33 11.32
N LEU A 174 2.85 -14.28 12.26
CA LEU A 174 1.82 -15.28 12.53
C LEU A 174 0.51 -14.65 13.03
N LYS A 175 0.59 -13.54 13.78
CA LYS A 175 -0.59 -12.78 14.21
C LYS A 175 -1.32 -12.15 13.03
N ILE A 176 -0.59 -11.56 12.08
CA ILE A 176 -1.15 -10.97 10.86
C ILE A 176 -1.90 -12.03 10.04
N GLU A 177 -1.26 -13.18 9.78
CA GLU A 177 -1.91 -14.26 9.02
C GLU A 177 -3.21 -14.73 9.66
N LYS A 178 -3.20 -14.97 10.97
CA LYS A 178 -4.40 -15.37 11.71
C LYS A 178 -5.50 -14.31 11.64
N ALA A 179 -5.13 -13.03 11.82
CA ALA A 179 -6.09 -11.94 11.77
C ALA A 179 -6.72 -11.81 10.38
N ILE A 180 -5.92 -11.85 9.30
CA ILE A 180 -6.42 -11.81 7.92
C ILE A 180 -7.29 -13.04 7.61
N ASN A 181 -6.87 -14.24 8.01
CA ASN A 181 -7.64 -15.47 7.79
C ASN A 181 -9.03 -15.46 8.45
N ASN A 182 -9.20 -14.67 9.52
CA ASN A 182 -10.47 -14.55 10.23
C ASN A 182 -11.41 -13.52 9.60
N ILE A 183 -10.91 -12.62 8.75
CA ILE A 183 -11.72 -11.54 8.13
C ILE A 183 -11.96 -11.75 6.63
N LEU A 184 -11.07 -12.47 5.92
CA LEU A 184 -11.21 -12.86 4.51
C LEU A 184 -11.44 -14.36 4.40
#